data_AF-A0A3R9WUJ5-F1
#
_entry.id   AF-A0A3R9WUJ5-F1
#
_cell.length_a   1.000
_cell.length_b   1.000
_cell.length_c   1.000
_cell.angle_alpha   90.00
_cell.angle_beta   90.00
_cell.angle_gamma   90.00
#
_symmetry.space_group_name_H-M   'P 1'
#
loop_
_entity.id
_entity.type
_entity.pdbx_description
1 polymer ?
#
loop_
_entity_poly.entity_id
_entity_poly.type
_entity_poly.pdbx_seq_one_letter_code
_entity_poly.pdbx_strand_id
1 'polypeptide(L)'
;MSDDVLRTSSDLKRSFGGYDEMAELVASLGRHVDTINGHHTSSVGGDPLSVTYLGQIREPTQGLAELVEVIRKTLRLTGHKGTAVSDTFTAGEDDALAEAQNW
;
A
#
# COMPACT_ATOMS: atom_id res chain seq x y z
N MET A 1 35.91 0.45 2.58
CA MET A 1 34.70 0.16 3.40
C MET A 1 33.44 0.84 2.88
N SER A 2 33.49 1.74 1.89
CA SER A 2 32.31 2.52 1.44
C SER A 2 31.30 1.77 0.54
N ASP A 3 31.69 0.67 -0.08
CA ASP A 3 30.87 -0.01 -1.10
C ASP A 3 29.69 -0.81 -0.51
N ASP A 4 29.85 -1.33 0.71
CA ASP A 4 28.85 -2.16 1.40
C ASP A 4 27.70 -1.31 1.98
N VAL A 5 28.03 -0.06 2.33
CA VAL A 5 27.11 0.91 2.94
C VAL A 5 26.16 1.49 1.88
N LEU A 6 26.70 1.91 0.72
CA LEU A 6 25.90 2.38 -0.42
C LEU A 6 24.93 1.31 -0.96
N ARG A 7 25.37 0.04 -0.98
CA ARG A 7 24.48 -1.08 -1.31
C ARG A 7 23.32 -1.20 -0.33
N THR A 8 23.60 -1.07 0.97
CA THR A 8 22.58 -1.21 2.03
C THR A 8 21.47 -0.16 1.91
N SER A 9 21.80 1.11 1.66
CA SER A 9 20.77 2.14 1.43
C SER A 9 19.98 1.89 0.14
N SER A 10 20.67 1.50 -0.94
CA SER A 10 19.99 1.21 -2.22
C SER A 10 19.00 0.04 -2.12
N ASP A 11 19.36 -1.00 -1.37
CA ASP A 11 18.52 -2.18 -1.12
C ASP A 11 17.33 -1.82 -0.23
N LEU A 12 17.53 -0.91 0.75
CA LEU A 12 16.49 -0.40 1.62
C LEU A 12 15.45 0.41 0.84
N LYS A 13 15.89 1.34 -0.01
CA LYS A 13 15.02 2.14 -0.89
C LYS A 13 14.22 1.26 -1.84
N ARG A 14 14.85 0.23 -2.41
CA ARG A 14 14.20 -0.75 -3.28
C ARG A 14 13.13 -1.55 -2.55
N SER A 15 13.41 -2.01 -1.33
CA SER A 15 12.46 -2.73 -0.49
C SER A 15 11.22 -1.88 -0.20
N PHE A 16 11.41 -0.58 0.08
CA PHE A 16 10.31 0.33 0.33
C PHE A 16 9.47 0.68 -0.90
N GLY A 17 10.10 0.76 -2.08
CA GLY A 17 9.36 0.90 -3.35
C GLY A 17 8.39 -0.25 -3.63
N GLY A 18 8.70 -1.47 -3.16
CA GLY A 18 7.78 -2.61 -3.28
C GLY A 18 6.45 -2.43 -2.55
N TYR A 19 6.41 -1.63 -1.49
CA TYR A 19 5.16 -1.36 -0.75
C TYR A 19 4.20 -0.46 -1.56
N ASP A 20 4.72 0.43 -2.41
CA ASP A 20 3.86 1.24 -3.29
C ASP A 20 3.23 0.38 -4.39
N GLU A 21 3.99 -0.56 -4.98
CA GLU A 21 3.43 -1.54 -5.92
C GLU A 21 2.36 -2.42 -5.27
N MET A 22 2.60 -2.90 -4.05
CA MET A 22 1.59 -3.64 -3.28
C MET A 22 0.36 -2.77 -2.99
N ALA A 23 0.53 -1.48 -2.68
CA ALA A 23 -0.60 -0.58 -2.47
C ALA A 23 -1.44 -0.41 -3.74
N GLU A 24 -0.83 -0.33 -4.92
CA GLU A 24 -1.56 -0.25 -6.19
C GLU A 24 -2.32 -1.55 -6.52
N LEU A 25 -1.73 -2.71 -6.23
CA LEU A 25 -2.42 -4.00 -6.35
C LEU A 25 -3.64 -4.08 -5.43
N VAL A 26 -3.48 -3.66 -4.17
CA VAL A 26 -4.59 -3.62 -3.20
C VAL A 26 -5.64 -2.58 -3.61
N ALA A 27 -5.24 -1.44 -4.18
CA ALA A 27 -6.18 -0.48 -4.75
C ALA A 27 -7.00 -1.09 -5.89
N SER A 28 -6.37 -1.92 -6.73
CA SER A 28 -7.07 -2.63 -7.80
C SER A 28 -8.07 -3.64 -7.26
N LEU A 29 -7.69 -4.39 -6.22
CA LEU A 29 -8.62 -5.27 -5.52
C LEU A 29 -9.83 -4.49 -4.98
N GLY A 30 -9.61 -3.31 -4.41
CA GLY A 30 -10.68 -2.43 -3.90
C GLY A 30 -11.67 -2.03 -4.98
N ARG A 31 -11.17 -1.62 -6.16
CA ARG A 31 -12.03 -1.29 -7.31
C ARG A 31 -12.89 -2.47 -7.77
N HIS A 32 -12.35 -3.70 -7.72
CA HIS A 32 -13.13 -4.89 -8.03
C HIS A 32 -14.22 -5.18 -6.98
N VAL A 33 -13.91 -4.99 -5.69
CA VAL A 33 -14.89 -5.10 -4.61
C VAL A 33 -16.01 -4.07 -4.77
N ASP A 34 -15.67 -2.82 -5.09
CA ASP A 34 -16.64 -1.75 -5.35
C ASP A 34 -17.50 -2.06 -6.58
N THR A 35 -16.92 -2.65 -7.62
CA THR A 35 -17.65 -3.09 -8.81
C THR A 35 -18.65 -4.20 -8.47
N ILE A 36 -18.25 -5.19 -7.66
CA ILE A 36 -19.14 -6.25 -7.18
C ILE A 36 -20.28 -5.65 -6.33
N ASN A 37 -19.95 -4.71 -5.43
CA ASN A 37 -20.93 -3.96 -4.64
C ASN A 37 -21.94 -3.22 -5.52
N GLY A 38 -21.46 -2.53 -6.56
CA GLY A 38 -22.29 -1.84 -7.54
C GLY A 38 -23.22 -2.80 -8.29
N HIS A 39 -22.69 -3.93 -8.78
CA HIS A 39 -23.51 -4.95 -9.44
C HIS A 39 -24.57 -5.54 -8.52
N HIS A 40 -24.24 -5.83 -7.27
CA HIS A 40 -25.22 -6.34 -6.30
C HIS A 40 -26.36 -5.34 -6.11
N THR A 41 -26.05 -4.05 -5.94
CA THR A 41 -27.09 -3.02 -5.76
C THR A 41 -27.91 -2.76 -7.02
N SER A 42 -27.34 -2.88 -8.22
CA SER A 42 -28.07 -2.65 -9.48
C SER A 42 -28.90 -3.85 -9.96
N SER A 43 -28.61 -5.06 -9.48
CA SER A 43 -29.19 -6.31 -10.01
C SER A 43 -30.38 -6.84 -9.21
N VAL A 44 -30.75 -6.17 -8.11
CA VAL A 44 -31.82 -6.63 -7.23
C VAL A 44 -33.17 -6.11 -7.70
N GLY A 45 -34.04 -7.04 -8.10
CA GLY A 45 -35.47 -6.78 -8.31
C GLY A 45 -36.20 -6.55 -6.99
N GLY A 46 -37.49 -6.21 -7.05
CA GLY A 46 -38.31 -5.98 -5.86
C GLY A 46 -38.77 -7.25 -5.13
N ASP A 47 -38.24 -8.43 -5.47
CA ASP A 47 -38.70 -9.68 -4.87
C ASP A 47 -38.06 -9.92 -3.48
N PRO A 48 -38.75 -10.62 -2.56
CA PRO A 48 -38.25 -10.81 -1.20
C PRO A 48 -36.91 -11.57 -1.10
N LEU A 49 -36.63 -12.45 -2.07
CA LEU A 49 -35.41 -13.26 -2.07
C LEU A 49 -34.20 -12.40 -2.43
N SER A 50 -34.33 -11.54 -3.44
CA SER A 50 -33.27 -10.63 -3.87
C SER A 50 -33.01 -9.51 -2.86
N VAL A 51 -34.03 -9.02 -2.15
CA VAL A 51 -33.85 -8.10 -1.01
C VAL A 51 -33.09 -8.77 0.15
N THR A 52 -33.41 -10.02 0.47
CA THR A 52 -32.73 -10.79 1.52
C THR A 52 -31.27 -11.07 1.14
N TYR A 53 -31.04 -11.47 -0.11
CA TYR A 53 -29.70 -11.66 -0.66
C TYR A 53 -28.88 -10.37 -0.59
N LEU A 54 -29.44 -9.22 -0.98
CA LEU A 54 -28.76 -7.92 -0.87
C LEU A 54 -28.37 -7.59 0.58
N GLY A 55 -29.26 -7.86 1.54
CA GLY A 55 -28.98 -7.66 2.96
C GLY A 55 -27.81 -8.49 3.46
N GLN A 56 -27.71 -9.76 3.02
CA GLN A 56 -26.66 -10.68 3.45
C GLN A 56 -25.29 -10.38 2.84
N ILE A 57 -25.25 -9.91 1.60
CA ILE A 57 -23.98 -9.68 0.89
C ILE A 57 -23.41 -8.29 1.15
N ARG A 58 -24.25 -7.28 1.41
CA ARG A 58 -23.83 -5.87 1.49
C ARG A 58 -22.86 -5.60 2.63
N GLU A 59 -23.14 -6.11 3.82
CA GLU A 59 -22.29 -5.91 5.00
C GLU A 59 -20.90 -6.52 4.81
N PRO A 60 -20.74 -7.81 4.44
CA PRO A 60 -19.42 -8.40 4.24
C PRO A 60 -18.65 -7.77 3.07
N THR A 61 -19.32 -7.35 1.99
CA THR A 61 -18.63 -6.70 0.87
C THR A 61 -18.25 -5.24 1.15
N GLN A 62 -19.00 -4.52 2.00
CA GLN A 62 -18.55 -3.23 2.54
C GLN A 62 -17.36 -3.40 3.48
N GLY A 63 -17.42 -4.36 4.40
CA GLY A 63 -16.30 -4.67 5.30
C GLY A 63 -15.03 -5.07 4.53
N LEU A 64 -15.17 -5.82 3.44
CA LEU A 64 -14.03 -6.13 2.56
C LEU A 64 -13.44 -4.88 1.90
N ALA A 65 -14.26 -3.94 1.43
CA ALA A 65 -13.79 -2.69 0.85
C ALA A 65 -13.01 -1.84 1.87
N GLU A 66 -13.52 -1.75 3.10
CA GLU A 66 -12.85 -1.05 4.20
C GLU A 66 -11.51 -1.67 4.57
N LEU A 67 -11.45 -3.00 4.69
CA LEU A 67 -10.21 -3.72 4.98
C LEU A 67 -9.16 -3.50 3.89
N VAL A 68 -9.57 -3.58 2.63
CA VAL A 68 -8.69 -3.34 1.48
C VAL A 68 -8.15 -1.91 1.52
N GLU A 69 -8.98 -0.92 1.84
CA GLU A 69 -8.55 0.47 1.97
C GLU A 69 -7.56 0.69 3.15
N VAL A 70 -7.77 0.02 4.28
CA VAL A 70 -6.85 0.07 5.43
C VAL A 70 -5.50 -0.56 5.07
N ILE A 71 -5.49 -1.71 4.39
CA ILE A 71 -4.26 -2.36 3.92
C ILE A 71 -3.52 -1.43 2.95
N ARG A 72 -4.23 -0.85 1.97
CA ARG A 72 -3.65 0.09 1.00
C ARG A 72 -2.99 1.28 1.68
N LYS A 73 -3.67 1.92 2.63
CA LYS A 73 -3.15 3.05 3.41
C LYS A 73 -1.90 2.66 4.20
N THR A 74 -1.91 1.48 4.81
CA THR A 74 -0.78 0.98 5.62
C THR A 74 0.44 0.71 4.75
N LEU A 75 0.26 0.13 3.57
CA LEU A 75 1.33 -0.12 2.60
C LEU A 75 1.93 1.20 2.11
N ARG A 76 1.11 2.18 1.70
CA ARG A 76 1.60 3.52 1.31
C ARG A 76 2.36 4.22 2.42
N LEU A 77 1.84 4.15 3.65
CA LEU A 77 2.50 4.79 4.79
C LEU A 77 3.86 4.14 5.06
N THR A 78 3.96 2.82 4.93
CA THR A 78 5.21 2.07 5.08
C THR A 78 6.21 2.43 3.98
N GLY A 79 5.79 2.44 2.71
CA GLY A 79 6.64 2.82 1.58
C GLY A 79 7.17 4.26 1.71
N HIS A 80 6.29 5.21 2.06
CA HIS A 80 6.67 6.61 2.22
C HIS A 80 7.63 6.83 3.41
N LYS A 81 7.31 6.28 4.59
CA LYS A 81 8.18 6.39 5.77
C LYS A 81 9.52 5.71 5.53
N GLY A 82 9.51 4.55 4.89
CA GLY A 82 10.71 3.81 4.58
C GLY A 82 11.63 4.54 3.60
N THR A 83 11.06 5.15 2.56
CA THR A 83 11.82 6.00 1.63
C THR A 83 12.45 7.19 2.36
N ALA A 84 11.71 7.86 3.24
CA ALA A 84 12.23 8.98 4.03
C ALA A 84 13.37 8.56 4.97
N VAL A 85 13.27 7.37 5.59
CA VAL A 85 14.36 6.81 6.40
C VAL A 85 15.58 6.51 5.54
N SER A 86 15.39 5.90 4.37
CA SER A 86 16.48 5.59 3.43
C SER A 86 17.19 6.86 2.97
N ASP A 87 16.45 7.92 2.64
CA ASP A 87 17.02 9.20 2.23
C ASP A 87 17.82 9.86 3.37
N THR A 88 17.33 9.73 4.62
CA THR A 88 18.05 10.23 5.80
C THR A 88 19.37 9.48 6.02
N PHE A 89 19.38 8.17 5.84
CA PHE A 89 20.60 7.37 5.92
C PHE A 89 21.60 7.76 4.84
N THR A 90 21.17 7.88 3.57
CA THR A 90 22.05 8.32 2.48
C THR A 90 22.63 9.71 2.70
N ALA A 91 21.85 10.67 3.19
CA ALA A 91 22.38 11.99 3.50
C ALA A 91 23.45 11.96 4.60
N GLY A 92 23.22 11.17 5.67
CA GLY A 92 24.21 10.98 6.72
C GLY A 92 25.48 10.27 6.24
N GLU A 93 25.35 9.36 5.28
CA GLU A 93 26.48 8.69 4.63
C GLU A 93 27.32 9.67 3.79
N ASP A 94 26.67 10.52 3.00
CA ASP A 94 27.34 11.53 2.18
C ASP A 94 28.09 12.54 3.06
N ASP A 95 27.49 12.99 4.16
CA ASP A 95 28.11 13.88 5.14
C ASP A 95 29.34 13.22 5.81
N ALA A 96 29.22 11.96 6.21
CA ALA A 96 30.32 11.21 6.83
C ALA A 96 31.49 10.97 5.86
N LEU A 97 31.20 10.71 4.58
CA LEU A 97 32.21 10.56 3.53
C LEU A 97 32.90 11.89 3.23
N ALA A 98 32.14 12.99 3.19
CA ALA A 98 32.69 14.33 2.97
C ALA A 98 33.64 14.74 4.12
N GLU A 99 33.26 14.47 5.37
CA GLU A 99 34.12 14.75 6.52
C GLU A 99 35.38 13.87 6.50
N ALA A 100 35.25 12.57 6.18
CA ALA A 100 36.39 11.67 6.10
C ALA A 100 37.42 12.05 5.01
N GLN A 101 37.01 12.75 3.96
CA GLN A 101 37.91 13.26 2.91
C GLN A 101 38.64 14.55 3.31
N ASN A 102 38.17 15.24 4.35
CA ASN A 102 38.80 16.45 4.89
C ASN A 102 39.84 16.18 5.97
N TRP A 103 40.08 14.91 6.31
CA TRP A 103 41.07 14.42 7.28
C TRP A 103 42.25 13.74 6.57
#